data_AF-A0A502GXA6-F1
#
_entry.id   AF-A0A502GXA6-F1
#
_cell.length_a   1.000
_cell.length_b   1.000
_cell.length_c   1.000
_cell.angle_alpha   90.00
_cell.angle_beta   90.00
_cell.angle_gamma   90.00
#
_symmetry.space_group_name_H-M   'P 1'
#
loop_
_entity.id
_entity.type
_entity.pdbx_description
1 polymer ?
#
loop_
_entity_poly.entity_id
_entity_poly.type
_entity_poly.pdbx_seq_one_letter_code
_entity_poly.pdbx_strand_id
1 'polypeptide(L)'
;MTPTFLVSRTDAIGDVVLTLPVAGRLKQLFPGCRVVFIGRAYTAPVAAACPWVDEVLDFDALQKLPVAAQVGALRAYGALAIVHVFPNRALAILARRARIPVRIGTRNRWWHWLSCNRLVALSRRHSPLHEAQLNLQLLGPLGGTEALALPAVADLVRLRAPAPLGPPWQELLAQRQSGQLNVVLHPRSRGSAREWGLDNFGRLAQLLHAAGHRVFVTGTAAEGAELAGWLVEYGPYLAADLTGQLAMPQFLAFLAAADGIVAGSTGPLHLAAALGRHALGLYPPIRPMHPGRWGPLGPRAEYLVFDRPNCQDCRTQPAACTCIRALEAAAVAARVQAWQPIVPGEG
;
A
#
# COMPACT_ATOMS: atom_id res chain seq x y z
N MET A 1 31.87 7.79 7.47
CA MET A 1 30.70 7.20 8.16
C MET A 1 29.57 7.12 7.15
N THR A 2 28.89 5.99 7.10
CA THR A 2 27.75 5.77 6.21
C THR A 2 26.55 6.59 6.69
N PRO A 3 25.92 7.44 5.86
CA PRO A 3 24.88 8.36 6.33
C PRO A 3 23.60 7.61 6.71
N THR A 4 22.93 8.08 7.75
CA THR A 4 21.59 7.62 8.14
C THR A 4 20.52 8.62 7.67
N PHE A 5 19.45 8.12 7.08
CA PHE A 5 18.29 8.89 6.63
C PHE A 5 17.03 8.41 7.36
N LEU A 6 16.20 9.35 7.80
CA LEU A 6 14.87 9.06 8.33
C LEU A 6 13.82 9.35 7.26
N VAL A 7 12.88 8.45 7.02
CA VAL A 7 11.75 8.66 6.11
C VAL A 7 10.46 8.51 6.89
N SER A 8 9.60 9.53 6.92
CA SER A 8 8.37 9.48 7.74
C SER A 8 7.09 9.41 6.92
N ARG A 9 6.29 8.37 7.14
CA ARG A 9 4.94 8.18 6.60
C ARG A 9 4.05 7.56 7.68
N THR A 10 3.22 8.38 8.32
CA THR A 10 2.46 8.03 9.54
C THR A 10 0.95 8.03 9.30
N ASP A 11 0.52 7.46 8.19
CA ASP A 11 -0.86 7.32 7.75
C ASP A 11 -1.15 5.90 7.24
N ALA A 12 -1.86 5.72 6.13
CA ALA A 12 -2.44 4.44 5.71
C ALA A 12 -1.43 3.46 5.09
N ILE A 13 -1.80 2.17 5.03
CA ILE A 13 -0.95 1.10 4.49
C ILE A 13 -0.58 1.36 3.02
N GLY A 14 -1.55 1.72 2.17
CA GLY A 14 -1.28 1.99 0.75
C GLY A 14 -0.28 3.13 0.56
N ASP A 15 -0.42 4.21 1.33
CA ASP A 15 0.51 5.33 1.35
C ASP A 15 1.92 4.94 1.79
N VAL A 16 2.04 4.04 2.77
CA VAL A 16 3.34 3.48 3.18
C VAL A 16 3.99 2.72 2.03
N VAL A 17 3.27 1.81 1.36
CA VAL A 17 3.81 1.05 0.22
C VAL A 17 4.28 1.98 -0.89
N LEU A 18 3.46 2.98 -1.26
CA LEU A 18 3.82 3.97 -2.28
C LEU A 18 4.91 4.96 -1.83
N THR A 19 5.33 4.90 -0.57
CA THR A 19 6.47 5.68 -0.05
C THR A 19 7.77 4.87 -0.02
N LEU A 20 7.72 3.53 -0.01
CA LEU A 20 8.90 2.67 0.01
C LEU A 20 9.92 2.96 -1.11
N PRO A 21 9.52 3.39 -2.33
CA PRO A 21 10.49 3.83 -3.34
C PRO A 21 11.43 4.95 -2.90
N VAL A 22 11.02 5.79 -1.95
CA VAL A 22 11.89 6.82 -1.36
C VAL A 22 13.10 6.20 -0.67
N ALA A 23 12.90 5.08 0.06
CA ALA A 23 13.99 4.34 0.68
C ALA A 23 14.91 3.70 -0.37
N GLY A 24 14.34 3.05 -1.38
CA GLY A 24 15.11 2.46 -2.49
C GLY A 24 15.93 3.50 -3.25
N ARG A 25 15.36 4.67 -3.53
CA ARG A 25 16.06 5.77 -4.21
C ARG A 25 17.16 6.37 -3.34
N LEU A 26 16.98 6.47 -2.02
CA LEU A 26 18.05 6.88 -1.11
C LEU A 26 19.24 5.92 -1.16
N LYS A 27 18.99 4.60 -1.21
CA LYS A 27 20.04 3.59 -1.36
C LYS A 27 20.79 3.69 -2.69
N GLN A 28 20.10 4.07 -3.77
CA GLN A 28 20.73 4.34 -5.08
C GLN A 28 21.57 5.62 -5.06
N LEU A 29 21.06 6.71 -4.50
CA LEU A 29 21.76 8.00 -4.43
C LEU A 29 22.94 7.97 -3.46
N PHE A 30 22.83 7.20 -2.38
CA PHE A 30 23.84 7.06 -1.34
C PHE A 30 24.08 5.58 -1.05
N PRO A 31 24.93 4.90 -1.86
CA PRO A 31 25.26 3.50 -1.66
C PRO A 31 25.71 3.20 -0.22
N GLY A 32 25.15 2.14 0.36
CA GLY A 32 25.42 1.72 1.74
C GLY A 32 24.66 2.49 2.82
N CYS A 33 23.99 3.61 2.51
CA CYS A 33 23.30 4.42 3.52
C CYS A 33 22.32 3.61 4.38
N ARG A 34 22.10 4.02 5.62
CA ARG A 34 21.07 3.44 6.49
C ARG A 34 19.77 4.23 6.33
N VAL A 35 18.65 3.56 6.17
CA VAL A 35 17.31 4.14 6.08
C VAL A 35 16.45 3.62 7.22
N VAL A 36 16.02 4.53 8.08
CA VAL A 36 15.08 4.25 9.16
C VAL A 36 13.71 4.80 8.76
N PHE A 37 12.72 3.93 8.69
CA PHE A 37 11.35 4.30 8.34
C PHE A 37 10.54 4.60 9.60
N ILE A 38 9.93 5.78 9.68
CA ILE A 38 9.07 6.17 10.79
C ILE A 38 7.61 5.99 10.36
N GLY A 39 6.96 4.97 10.91
CA GLY A 39 5.58 4.57 10.62
C GLY A 39 4.72 4.48 11.88
N ARG A 40 3.44 4.15 11.73
CA ARG A 40 2.56 3.79 12.85
C ARG A 40 2.72 2.31 13.23
N ALA A 41 2.30 1.93 14.43
CA ALA A 41 2.42 0.57 14.96
C ALA A 41 1.83 -0.47 13.98
N TYR A 42 0.64 -0.20 13.44
CA TYR A 42 -0.04 -1.13 12.53
C TYR A 42 0.58 -1.21 11.13
N THR A 43 1.36 -0.20 10.71
CA THR A 43 2.08 -0.16 9.42
C THR A 43 3.53 -0.59 9.54
N ALA A 44 4.08 -0.67 10.76
CA ALA A 44 5.48 -1.00 10.98
C ALA A 44 5.90 -2.34 10.36
N PRO A 45 5.10 -3.43 10.43
CA PRO A 45 5.42 -4.68 9.77
C PRO A 45 5.54 -4.55 8.24
N VAL A 46 4.78 -3.66 7.61
CA VAL A 46 4.84 -3.40 6.16
C VAL A 46 6.15 -2.72 5.79
N ALA A 47 6.55 -1.69 6.55
CA ALA A 47 7.82 -1.02 6.33
C ALA A 47 9.02 -1.96 6.58
N ALA A 48 8.94 -2.82 7.59
CA ALA A 48 9.99 -3.80 7.92
C ALA A 48 10.13 -4.90 6.85
N ALA A 49 9.06 -5.20 6.12
CA ALA A 49 9.06 -6.13 4.99
C ALA A 49 9.73 -5.55 3.72
N CYS A 50 10.08 -4.27 3.70
CA CYS A 50 10.74 -3.63 2.58
C CYS A 50 12.27 -3.86 2.63
N PRO A 51 12.89 -4.42 1.57
CA PRO A 51 14.34 -4.67 1.57
C PRO A 51 15.19 -3.39 1.56
N TRP A 52 14.58 -2.23 1.29
CA TRP A 52 15.26 -0.94 1.28
C TRP A 52 15.30 -0.26 2.66
N VAL A 53 14.57 -0.79 3.64
CA VAL A 53 14.42 -0.24 4.99
C VAL A 53 15.25 -1.08 5.96
N ASP A 54 16.20 -0.46 6.67
CA ASP A 54 17.06 -1.19 7.62
C ASP A 54 16.44 -1.28 9.01
N GLU A 55 15.61 -0.31 9.37
CA GLU A 55 14.94 -0.26 10.66
C GLU A 55 13.61 0.49 10.58
N VAL A 56 12.68 0.11 11.44
CA VAL A 56 11.41 0.82 11.61
C VAL A 56 11.32 1.41 13.01
N LEU A 57 11.02 2.70 13.08
CA LEU A 57 10.66 3.40 14.31
C LEU A 57 9.14 3.53 14.40
N ASP A 58 8.54 2.89 15.41
CA ASP A 58 7.12 3.06 15.71
C ASP A 58 6.85 4.43 16.33
N PHE A 59 6.15 5.27 15.57
CA PHE A 59 5.77 6.61 15.99
C PHE A 59 4.74 6.60 17.11
N ASP A 60 3.83 5.63 17.16
CA ASP A 60 2.79 5.56 18.20
C ASP A 60 3.43 5.26 19.56
N ALA A 61 4.45 4.38 19.59
CA ALA A 61 5.26 4.14 20.77
C ALA A 61 6.11 5.37 21.15
N LEU A 62 6.76 6.01 20.16
CA LEU A 62 7.56 7.22 20.39
C LEU A 62 6.72 8.33 21.04
N GLN A 63 5.50 8.55 20.56
CA GLN A 63 4.63 9.63 21.06
C GLN A 63 4.21 9.47 22.52
N LYS A 64 4.29 8.26 23.08
CA LYS A 64 3.98 7.99 24.50
C LYS A 64 5.11 8.41 25.45
N LEU A 65 6.33 8.59 24.93
CA LEU A 65 7.48 9.00 25.75
C LEU A 65 7.42 10.49 26.10
N PRO A 66 8.06 10.94 27.19
CA PRO A 66 8.28 12.36 27.43
C PRO A 66 9.04 13.01 26.27
N VAL A 67 8.73 14.28 25.96
CA VAL A 67 9.32 15.01 24.81
C VAL A 67 10.85 14.95 24.79
N ALA A 68 11.52 15.04 25.94
CA ALA A 68 12.98 14.95 26.03
C ALA A 68 13.50 13.59 25.54
N ALA A 69 12.83 12.49 25.92
CA ALA A 69 13.16 11.15 25.47
C ALA A 69 12.85 10.94 23.98
N GLN A 70 11.75 11.52 23.46
CA GLN A 70 11.47 11.50 22.02
C GLN A 70 12.58 12.17 21.20
N VAL A 71 13.02 13.34 21.65
CA VAL A 71 14.13 14.08 21.03
C VAL A 71 15.44 13.30 21.13
N GLY A 72 15.70 12.68 22.28
CA GLY A 72 16.85 11.80 22.50
C GLY A 72 16.86 10.62 21.53
N ALA A 73 15.73 9.92 21.37
CA ALA A 73 15.58 8.80 20.45
C ALA A 73 15.87 9.19 19.00
N LEU A 74 15.29 10.30 18.50
CA LEU A 74 15.58 10.79 17.15
C LEU A 74 17.05 11.21 16.98
N ARG A 75 17.66 11.82 18.01
CA ARG A 75 19.05 12.24 17.98
C ARG A 75 20.01 11.06 17.96
N ALA A 76 19.68 9.96 18.66
CA ALA A 76 20.51 8.76 18.76
C ALA A 76 20.80 8.11 17.40
N TYR A 77 19.91 8.28 16.41
CA TYR A 77 20.15 7.80 15.04
C TYR A 77 21.30 8.49 14.31
N GLY A 78 21.74 9.67 14.77
CA GLY A 78 22.78 10.44 14.07
C GLY A 78 22.41 10.77 12.62
N ALA A 79 21.11 10.93 12.33
CA ALA A 79 20.62 11.06 10.97
C ALA A 79 21.09 12.35 10.29
N LEU A 80 21.57 12.23 9.06
CA LEU A 80 21.94 13.35 8.20
C LEU A 80 20.69 14.13 7.78
N ALA A 81 19.64 13.41 7.40
CA ALA A 81 18.39 14.01 6.95
C ALA A 81 17.15 13.26 7.43
N ILE A 82 16.04 14.00 7.52
CA ILE A 82 14.68 13.45 7.60
C ILE A 82 13.84 13.95 6.43
N VAL A 83 13.09 13.03 5.81
CA VAL A 83 12.17 13.29 4.71
C VAL A 83 10.74 13.11 5.22
N HIS A 84 10.02 14.22 5.37
CA HIS A 84 8.61 14.21 5.79
C HIS A 84 7.66 13.98 4.62
N VAL A 85 7.49 12.72 4.22
CA VAL A 85 6.60 12.33 3.13
C VAL A 85 5.13 12.62 3.50
N PHE A 86 4.74 12.20 4.71
CA PHE A 86 3.52 12.69 5.35
C PHE A 86 3.86 13.88 6.28
N PRO A 87 3.20 15.05 6.14
CA PRO A 87 3.54 16.27 6.87
C PRO A 87 3.02 16.25 8.33
N ASN A 88 3.57 15.37 9.17
CA ASN A 88 3.22 15.28 10.58
C ASN A 88 3.87 16.42 11.38
N ARG A 89 3.06 17.34 11.92
CA ARG A 89 3.52 18.53 12.65
C ARG A 89 4.37 18.18 13.88
N ALA A 90 3.94 17.21 14.68
CA ALA A 90 4.64 16.83 15.91
C ALA A 90 6.04 16.28 15.58
N LEU A 91 6.12 15.35 14.62
CA LEU A 91 7.38 14.76 14.21
C LEU A 91 8.35 15.79 13.60
N ALA A 92 7.86 16.74 12.80
CA ALA A 92 8.71 17.80 12.25
C ALA A 92 9.31 18.70 13.33
N ILE A 93 8.55 19.03 14.39
CA ILE A 93 9.06 19.78 15.55
C ILE A 93 10.10 18.96 16.31
N LEU A 94 9.84 17.66 16.53
CA LEU A 94 10.80 16.77 17.19
C LEU A 94 12.11 16.67 16.41
N ALA A 95 12.05 16.52 15.09
CA ALA A 95 13.23 16.49 14.23
C ALA A 95 14.07 17.77 14.32
N ARG A 96 13.42 18.94 14.38
CA ARG A 96 14.10 20.23 14.63
C ARG A 96 14.78 20.25 15.99
N ARG A 97 14.09 19.82 17.06
CA ARG A 97 14.64 19.75 18.44
C ARG A 97 15.77 18.73 18.58
N ALA A 98 15.71 17.65 17.80
CA ALA A 98 16.79 16.66 17.69
C ALA A 98 18.03 17.20 16.96
N ARG A 99 17.91 18.36 16.29
CA ARG A 99 18.95 19.01 15.50
C ARG A 99 19.40 18.18 14.29
N ILE A 100 18.48 17.42 13.68
CA ILE A 100 18.75 16.72 12.41
C ILE A 100 19.14 17.77 11.35
N PRO A 101 20.32 17.69 10.70
CA PRO A 101 20.87 18.77 9.88
C PRO A 101 19.96 19.16 8.71
N VAL A 102 19.50 18.19 7.92
CA VAL A 102 18.63 18.41 6.77
C VAL A 102 17.21 17.93 7.10
N ARG A 103 16.24 18.84 7.09
CA ARG A 103 14.84 18.52 7.40
C ARG A 103 13.99 18.92 6.21
N ILE A 104 13.52 17.92 5.48
CA ILE A 104 12.83 18.09 4.21
C ILE A 104 11.33 17.97 4.42
N GLY A 105 10.58 18.95 3.94
CA GLY A 105 9.12 18.96 4.00
C GLY A 105 8.50 19.67 2.82
N THR A 106 7.17 19.62 2.73
CA THR A 106 6.42 20.33 1.69
C THR A 106 6.24 21.81 2.01
N ARG A 107 6.28 22.67 0.98
CA ARG A 107 6.08 24.13 1.10
C ARG A 107 4.66 24.51 1.53
N ASN A 108 3.67 23.68 1.22
CA ASN A 108 2.25 23.95 1.40
C ASN A 108 1.78 23.89 2.87
N ARG A 109 2.68 23.62 3.82
CA ARG A 109 2.39 23.54 5.25
C ARG A 109 3.14 24.63 5.98
N TRP A 110 2.43 25.61 6.52
CA TRP A 110 3.07 26.78 7.15
C TRP A 110 4.03 26.39 8.28
N TRP A 111 3.72 25.37 9.10
CA TRP A 111 4.59 24.92 10.18
C TRP A 111 5.89 24.26 9.69
N HIS A 112 5.96 23.78 8.44
CA HIS A 112 7.22 23.29 7.87
C HIS A 112 8.20 24.42 7.64
N TRP A 113 7.78 25.67 7.42
CA TRP A 113 8.68 26.81 7.35
C TRP A 113 9.43 27.05 8.67
N LEU A 114 8.82 26.65 9.79
CA LEU A 114 9.43 26.75 11.12
C LEU A 114 10.20 25.49 11.51
N SER A 115 9.86 24.32 10.98
CA SER A 115 10.43 23.04 11.43
C SER A 115 11.41 22.41 10.44
N CYS A 116 11.25 22.66 9.15
CA CYS A 116 12.08 22.17 8.05
C CYS A 116 12.99 23.29 7.51
N ASN A 117 14.13 22.93 6.91
CA ASN A 117 15.06 23.88 6.29
C ASN A 117 15.31 23.59 4.79
N ARG A 118 14.61 22.59 4.25
CA ARG A 118 14.51 22.30 2.81
C ARG A 118 13.04 22.09 2.49
N LEU A 119 12.47 22.98 1.69
CA LEU A 119 11.05 22.95 1.35
C LEU A 119 10.88 22.63 -0.13
N VAL A 120 10.11 21.58 -0.42
CA VAL A 120 9.80 21.16 -1.79
C VAL A 120 8.39 21.61 -2.15
N ALA A 121 8.25 22.26 -3.30
CA ALA A 121 6.96 22.64 -3.84
C ALA A 121 6.30 21.41 -4.49
N LEU A 122 5.25 20.86 -3.85
CA LEU A 122 4.51 19.71 -4.36
C LEU A 122 3.02 20.02 -4.37
N SER A 123 2.37 19.74 -5.50
CA SER A 123 0.91 19.85 -5.62
C SER A 123 0.30 18.50 -5.98
N ARG A 124 -0.21 17.79 -4.98
CA ARG A 124 -0.91 16.51 -5.18
C ARG A 124 -2.23 16.66 -5.95
N ARG A 125 -2.89 17.82 -5.82
CA ARG A 125 -4.18 18.10 -6.47
C ARG A 125 -4.06 18.33 -7.98
N HIS A 126 -2.97 18.98 -8.42
CA HIS A 126 -2.79 19.42 -9.80
C HIS A 126 -1.72 18.63 -10.55
N SER A 127 -1.13 17.61 -9.93
CA SER A 127 -0.11 16.77 -10.59
C SER A 127 -0.76 15.68 -11.46
N PRO A 128 -0.16 15.37 -12.63
CA PRO A 128 -0.50 14.18 -13.41
C PRO A 128 0.26 12.92 -12.95
N LEU A 129 1.21 13.05 -12.02
CA LEU A 129 2.09 11.97 -11.59
C LEU A 129 1.42 11.01 -10.61
N HIS A 130 1.93 9.77 -10.60
CA HIS A 130 1.60 8.79 -9.59
C HIS A 130 2.06 9.24 -8.19
N GLU A 131 1.36 8.84 -7.12
CA GLU A 131 1.70 9.25 -5.75
C GLU A 131 3.15 8.83 -5.37
N ALA A 132 3.60 7.66 -5.83
CA ALA A 132 4.97 7.21 -5.62
C ALA A 132 6.02 8.11 -6.31
N GLN A 133 5.74 8.58 -7.53
CA GLN A 133 6.61 9.55 -8.24
C GLN A 133 6.64 10.90 -7.50
N LEU A 134 5.50 11.35 -6.99
CA LEU A 134 5.42 12.58 -6.19
C LEU A 134 6.23 12.48 -4.89
N ASN A 135 6.19 11.32 -4.23
CA ASN A 135 6.99 11.09 -3.02
C ASN A 135 8.49 11.19 -3.30
N LEU A 136 8.95 10.70 -4.46
CA LEU A 136 10.36 10.78 -4.86
C LEU A 136 10.86 12.21 -5.10
N GLN A 137 9.99 13.14 -5.53
CA GLN A 137 10.38 14.55 -5.69
C GLN A 137 10.84 15.21 -4.39
N LEU A 138 10.46 14.66 -3.23
CA LEU A 138 10.97 15.12 -1.93
C LEU A 138 12.47 14.90 -1.77
N LEU A 139 13.10 14.06 -2.60
CA LEU A 139 14.55 13.82 -2.57
C LEU A 139 15.36 14.87 -3.36
N GLY A 140 14.72 15.83 -4.02
CA GLY A 140 15.40 16.91 -4.75
C GLY A 140 16.50 17.62 -3.95
N PRO A 141 16.27 18.03 -2.68
CA PRO A 141 17.31 18.63 -1.83
C PRO A 141 18.50 17.73 -1.48
N LEU A 142 18.41 16.43 -1.77
CA LEU A 142 19.47 15.43 -1.60
C LEU A 142 20.08 15.01 -2.95
N GLY A 143 19.83 15.76 -4.02
CA GLY A 143 20.33 15.45 -5.38
C GLY A 143 19.43 14.54 -6.21
N GLY A 144 18.30 14.08 -5.66
CA GLY A 144 17.30 13.26 -6.39
C GLY A 144 16.40 14.09 -7.31
N THR A 145 16.98 14.81 -8.27
CA THR A 145 16.26 15.71 -9.19
C THR A 145 15.77 15.01 -10.46
N GLU A 146 16.37 13.87 -10.82
CA GLU A 146 15.97 13.06 -11.95
C GLU A 146 14.55 12.49 -11.76
N ALA A 147 13.66 12.78 -12.70
CA ALA A 147 12.31 12.26 -12.71
C ALA A 147 12.30 10.81 -13.20
N LEU A 148 12.01 9.86 -12.31
CA LEU A 148 11.88 8.46 -12.69
C LEU A 148 10.54 8.20 -13.41
N ALA A 149 10.63 7.51 -14.54
CA ALA A 149 9.46 6.94 -15.22
C ALA A 149 8.77 5.90 -14.32
N LEU A 150 7.47 5.71 -14.51
CA LEU A 150 6.68 4.83 -13.64
C LEU A 150 7.20 3.39 -13.56
N PRO A 151 7.69 2.74 -14.66
CA PRO A 151 8.30 1.41 -14.57
C PRO A 151 9.51 1.37 -13.61
N ALA A 152 10.42 2.35 -13.70
CA ALA A 152 11.57 2.43 -12.81
C ALA A 152 11.18 2.68 -11.35
N VAL A 153 10.06 3.37 -11.10
CA VAL A 153 9.49 3.51 -9.75
C VAL A 153 8.89 2.20 -9.26
N ALA A 154 8.20 1.45 -10.13
CA ALA A 154 7.63 0.15 -9.79
C ALA A 154 8.72 -0.86 -9.40
N ASP A 155 9.90 -0.82 -10.04
CA ASP A 155 11.05 -1.65 -9.66
C ASP A 155 11.55 -1.40 -8.23
N LEU A 156 11.27 -0.24 -7.66
CA LEU A 156 11.60 0.10 -6.27
C LEU A 156 10.50 -0.28 -5.28
N VAL A 157 9.28 -0.58 -5.75
CA VAL A 157 8.17 -1.04 -4.90
C VAL A 157 8.34 -2.54 -4.66
N ARG A 158 9.00 -2.89 -3.55
CA ARG A 158 9.29 -4.28 -3.19
C ARG A 158 8.95 -4.55 -1.73
N LEU A 159 8.30 -5.68 -1.49
CA LEU A 159 8.11 -6.27 -0.19
C LEU A 159 8.57 -7.73 -0.23
N ARG A 160 8.94 -8.25 0.94
CA ARG A 160 9.19 -9.68 1.17
C ARG A 160 8.30 -10.15 2.31
N ALA A 161 7.90 -11.41 2.29
CA ALA A 161 7.24 -12.00 3.44
C ALA A 161 8.17 -11.89 4.66
N PRO A 162 7.73 -11.30 5.78
CA PRO A 162 8.60 -11.08 6.94
C PRO A 162 8.95 -12.39 7.66
N ALA A 163 8.13 -13.42 7.50
CA ALA A 163 8.34 -14.76 8.00
C ALA A 163 7.65 -15.77 7.07
N PRO A 164 8.05 -17.05 7.11
CA PRO A 164 7.29 -18.12 6.45
C PRO A 164 5.83 -18.13 6.90
N LEU A 165 4.94 -18.53 6.00
CA LEU A 165 3.53 -18.71 6.32
C LEU A 165 3.38 -19.88 7.31
N GLY A 166 2.62 -19.67 8.39
CA GLY A 166 2.42 -20.71 9.40
C GLY A 166 1.68 -21.95 8.85
N PRO A 167 1.88 -23.14 9.46
CA PRO A 167 1.37 -24.41 8.92
C PRO A 167 -0.12 -24.44 8.58
N PRO A 168 -1.06 -23.93 9.42
CA PRO A 168 -2.49 -24.01 9.11
C PRO A 168 -2.85 -23.30 7.79
N TRP A 169 -2.21 -22.16 7.53
CA TRP A 169 -2.45 -21.37 6.32
C TRP A 169 -1.72 -21.91 5.11
N GLN A 170 -0.52 -22.48 5.32
CA GLN A 170 0.23 -23.15 4.28
C GLN A 170 -0.51 -24.39 3.77
N GLU A 171 -0.99 -25.23 4.69
CA GLU A 171 -1.80 -26.41 4.39
C GLU A 171 -3.09 -26.01 3.67
N LEU A 172 -3.77 -24.96 4.16
CA LEU A 172 -4.95 -24.42 3.50
C LEU A 172 -4.66 -24.02 2.04
N LEU A 173 -3.58 -23.29 1.76
CA LEU A 173 -3.23 -22.91 0.38
C LEU A 173 -2.77 -24.11 -0.47
N ALA A 174 -2.15 -25.11 0.14
CA ALA A 174 -1.62 -26.30 -0.52
C ALA A 174 -2.72 -27.29 -0.99
N GLN A 175 -3.95 -27.18 -0.48
CA GLN A 175 -5.11 -27.96 -0.95
C GLN A 175 -5.54 -27.66 -2.40
N ARG A 176 -4.84 -26.77 -3.11
CA ARG A 176 -5.12 -26.49 -4.53
C ARG A 176 -4.76 -27.69 -5.42
N GLN A 177 -5.59 -27.93 -6.43
CA GLN A 177 -5.29 -28.86 -7.51
C GLN A 177 -4.44 -28.19 -8.59
N SER A 178 -3.89 -28.98 -9.51
CA SER A 178 -3.09 -28.47 -10.63
C SER A 178 -3.88 -27.45 -11.45
N GLY A 179 -3.28 -26.30 -11.76
CA GLY A 179 -3.90 -25.21 -12.51
C GLY A 179 -4.88 -24.33 -11.72
N GLN A 180 -5.21 -24.67 -10.47
CA GLN A 180 -6.07 -23.81 -9.64
C GLN A 180 -5.31 -22.60 -9.10
N LEU A 181 -5.96 -21.45 -9.12
CA LEU A 181 -5.51 -20.23 -8.48
C LEU A 181 -6.08 -20.13 -7.05
N ASN A 182 -5.26 -19.67 -6.12
CA ASN A 182 -5.67 -19.16 -4.82
C ASN A 182 -5.83 -17.63 -4.93
N VAL A 183 -7.07 -17.16 -5.07
CA VAL A 183 -7.42 -15.75 -5.29
C VAL A 183 -8.00 -15.15 -4.02
N VAL A 184 -7.43 -14.02 -3.59
CA VAL A 184 -7.91 -13.25 -2.45
C VAL A 184 -8.88 -12.17 -2.91
N LEU A 185 -10.04 -12.08 -2.27
CA LEU A 185 -10.95 -10.97 -2.38
C LEU A 185 -10.86 -10.12 -1.10
N HIS A 186 -10.82 -8.80 -1.26
CA HIS A 186 -10.85 -7.86 -0.14
C HIS A 186 -12.01 -6.86 -0.36
N PRO A 187 -13.23 -7.20 0.09
CA PRO A 187 -14.43 -6.51 -0.35
C PRO A 187 -14.65 -5.10 0.20
N ARG A 188 -13.95 -4.72 1.27
CA ARG A 188 -14.14 -3.46 2.01
C ARG A 188 -12.88 -2.60 1.96
N SER A 189 -13.05 -1.28 2.13
CA SER A 189 -11.93 -0.32 2.05
C SER A 189 -11.78 0.61 3.24
N ARG A 190 -12.74 0.61 4.18
CA ARG A 190 -12.87 1.59 5.28
C ARG A 190 -12.75 3.05 4.79
N GLY A 191 -13.30 3.33 3.61
CA GLY A 191 -13.30 4.66 3.00
C GLY A 191 -12.03 5.03 2.24
N SER A 192 -11.05 4.12 2.13
CA SER A 192 -9.85 4.33 1.31
C SER A 192 -10.17 4.34 -0.19
N ALA A 193 -11.24 3.62 -0.59
CA ALA A 193 -11.71 3.52 -1.96
C ALA A 193 -13.24 3.68 -2.02
N ARG A 194 -13.78 3.82 -3.23
CA ARG A 194 -15.21 3.58 -3.45
C ARG A 194 -15.43 2.07 -3.46
N GLU A 195 -16.49 1.63 -2.80
CA GLU A 195 -16.82 0.20 -2.75
C GLU A 195 -17.39 -0.27 -4.08
N TRP A 196 -16.85 -1.38 -4.60
CA TRP A 196 -17.33 -2.02 -5.82
C TRP A 196 -18.74 -2.61 -5.67
N GLY A 197 -19.13 -2.95 -4.44
CA GLY A 197 -20.41 -3.56 -4.10
C GLY A 197 -20.24 -5.04 -3.73
N LEU A 198 -20.93 -5.46 -2.66
CA LEU A 198 -20.84 -6.84 -2.17
C LEU A 198 -21.43 -7.85 -3.16
N ASP A 199 -22.53 -7.50 -3.83
CA ASP A 199 -23.15 -8.35 -4.86
C ASP A 199 -22.16 -8.66 -5.99
N ASN A 200 -21.37 -7.67 -6.41
CA ASN A 200 -20.32 -7.85 -7.42
C ASN A 200 -19.20 -8.79 -6.93
N PHE A 201 -18.73 -8.61 -5.69
CA PHE A 201 -17.74 -9.53 -5.10
C PHE A 201 -18.28 -10.94 -4.92
N GLY A 202 -19.56 -11.08 -4.55
CA GLY A 202 -20.24 -12.38 -4.42
C GLY A 202 -20.37 -13.07 -5.77
N ARG A 203 -20.79 -12.34 -6.80
CA ARG A 203 -20.84 -12.85 -8.18
C ARG A 203 -19.46 -13.23 -8.70
N LEU A 204 -18.42 -12.46 -8.39
CA LEU A 204 -17.04 -12.81 -8.73
C LEU A 204 -16.62 -14.11 -8.04
N ALA A 205 -16.92 -14.28 -6.74
CA ALA A 205 -16.62 -15.51 -6.03
C ALA A 205 -17.27 -16.74 -6.69
N GLN A 206 -18.55 -16.63 -7.07
CA GLN A 206 -19.27 -17.67 -7.82
C GLN A 206 -18.59 -18.01 -9.15
N LEU A 207 -18.23 -17.00 -9.95
CA LEU A 207 -17.62 -17.20 -11.26
C LEU A 207 -16.24 -17.85 -11.16
N LEU A 208 -15.41 -17.43 -10.19
CA LEU A 208 -14.10 -18.01 -9.96
C LEU A 208 -14.20 -19.43 -9.41
N HIS A 209 -15.13 -19.68 -8.50
CA HIS A 209 -15.41 -21.03 -7.99
C HIS A 209 -15.87 -21.96 -9.10
N ALA A 210 -16.81 -21.54 -9.95
CA ALA A 210 -17.29 -22.31 -11.09
C ALA A 210 -16.18 -22.60 -12.12
N ALA A 211 -15.20 -21.71 -12.25
CA ALA A 211 -14.00 -21.93 -13.04
C ALA A 211 -12.95 -22.84 -12.37
N GLY A 212 -13.26 -23.38 -11.19
CA GLY A 212 -12.39 -24.27 -10.43
C GLY A 212 -11.30 -23.56 -9.64
N HIS A 213 -11.37 -22.25 -9.41
CA HIS A 213 -10.41 -21.54 -8.57
C HIS A 213 -10.85 -21.47 -7.11
N ARG A 214 -9.88 -21.23 -6.22
CA ARG A 214 -10.09 -21.16 -4.77
C ARG A 214 -10.14 -19.70 -4.35
N VAL A 215 -11.22 -19.32 -3.68
CA VAL A 215 -11.50 -17.92 -3.33
C VAL A 215 -11.38 -17.72 -1.83
N PHE A 216 -10.57 -16.77 -1.38
CA PHE A 216 -10.38 -16.43 0.01
C PHE A 216 -10.88 -15.03 0.27
N VAL A 217 -11.57 -14.80 1.39
CA VAL A 217 -12.03 -13.46 1.75
C VAL A 217 -11.21 -12.94 2.92
N THR A 218 -10.75 -11.69 2.81
CA THR A 218 -9.91 -11.06 3.84
C THR A 218 -10.53 -9.74 4.29
N GLY A 219 -10.14 -9.34 5.49
CA GLY A 219 -10.65 -8.14 6.14
C GLY A 219 -10.23 -8.12 7.60
N THR A 220 -10.51 -7.01 8.26
CA THR A 220 -10.47 -6.91 9.72
C THR A 220 -11.64 -7.67 10.34
N ALA A 221 -11.57 -7.97 11.64
CA ALA A 221 -12.68 -8.61 12.36
C ALA A 221 -13.99 -7.80 12.27
N ALA A 222 -13.90 -6.46 12.33
CA ALA A 222 -15.07 -5.59 12.19
C ALA A 222 -15.67 -5.64 10.78
N GLU A 223 -14.84 -5.73 9.74
CA GLU A 223 -15.35 -5.94 8.37
C GLU A 223 -15.99 -7.33 8.23
N GLY A 224 -15.44 -8.36 8.88
CA GLY A 224 -16.07 -9.69 8.96
C GLY A 224 -17.48 -9.63 9.55
N ALA A 225 -17.66 -8.87 10.64
CA ALA A 225 -18.98 -8.66 11.23
C ALA A 225 -19.95 -7.94 10.27
N GLU A 226 -19.49 -6.95 9.51
CA GLU A 226 -20.27 -6.28 8.46
C GLU A 226 -20.59 -7.19 7.26
N LEU A 227 -19.80 -8.25 7.06
CA LEU A 227 -19.93 -9.21 5.97
C LEU A 227 -20.72 -10.46 6.38
N ALA A 228 -21.20 -10.59 7.63
CA ALA A 228 -21.81 -11.82 8.13
C ALA A 228 -22.92 -12.38 7.24
N GLY A 229 -23.87 -11.53 6.81
CA GLY A 229 -24.95 -11.95 5.89
C GLY A 229 -24.43 -12.37 4.51
N TRP A 230 -23.45 -11.63 3.98
CA TRP A 230 -22.80 -11.94 2.71
C TRP A 230 -22.00 -13.25 2.78
N LEU A 231 -21.36 -13.54 3.91
CA LEU A 231 -20.60 -14.78 4.14
C LEU A 231 -21.53 -15.99 4.23
N VAL A 232 -22.75 -15.85 4.76
CA VAL A 232 -23.76 -16.92 4.73
C VAL A 232 -24.18 -17.20 3.29
N GLU A 233 -24.44 -16.16 2.50
CA GLU A 233 -24.91 -16.29 1.12
C GLU A 233 -23.84 -16.85 0.17
N TYR A 234 -22.62 -16.34 0.24
CA TYR A 234 -21.54 -16.68 -0.69
C TYR A 234 -20.52 -17.69 -0.16
N GLY A 235 -20.62 -18.07 1.12
CA GLY A 235 -19.75 -19.05 1.78
C GLY A 235 -19.53 -20.35 1.00
N PRO A 236 -20.55 -20.96 0.36
CA PRO A 236 -20.36 -22.15 -0.47
C PRO A 236 -19.36 -22.00 -1.63
N TYR A 237 -19.08 -20.77 -2.07
CA TYR A 237 -18.13 -20.46 -3.16
C TYR A 237 -16.74 -20.06 -2.65
N LEU A 238 -16.54 -20.01 -1.33
CA LEU A 238 -15.29 -19.62 -0.70
C LEU A 238 -14.52 -20.85 -0.21
N ALA A 239 -13.20 -20.81 -0.37
CA ALA A 239 -12.29 -21.75 0.25
C ALA A 239 -12.12 -21.46 1.75
N ALA A 240 -12.07 -20.18 2.14
CA ALA A 240 -12.13 -19.75 3.54
C ALA A 240 -12.47 -18.26 3.68
N ASP A 241 -13.12 -17.92 4.78
CA ASP A 241 -13.14 -16.57 5.36
C ASP A 241 -11.95 -16.42 6.30
N LEU A 242 -11.14 -15.38 6.07
CA LEU A 242 -9.95 -15.05 6.85
C LEU A 242 -10.08 -13.69 7.55
N THR A 243 -11.28 -13.12 7.59
CA THR A 243 -11.53 -11.82 8.23
C THR A 243 -11.16 -11.87 9.71
N GLY A 244 -10.29 -10.96 10.15
CA GLY A 244 -9.82 -10.88 11.53
C GLY A 244 -8.89 -12.01 12.00
N GLN A 245 -8.52 -12.96 11.13
CA GLN A 245 -7.74 -14.15 11.51
C GLN A 245 -6.23 -13.99 11.30
N LEU A 246 -5.80 -12.99 10.54
CA LEU A 246 -4.41 -12.77 10.18
C LEU A 246 -3.89 -11.46 10.77
N ALA A 247 -2.87 -11.53 11.62
CA ALA A 247 -2.06 -10.36 11.96
C ALA A 247 -1.27 -9.88 10.74
N MET A 248 -0.84 -8.61 10.72
CA MET A 248 -0.17 -8.02 9.54
C MET A 248 1.01 -8.85 8.98
N PRO A 249 1.94 -9.39 9.79
CA PRO A 249 3.00 -10.27 9.26
C PRO A 249 2.48 -11.55 8.60
N GLN A 250 1.44 -12.16 9.19
CA GLN A 250 0.80 -13.36 8.64
C GLN A 250 0.03 -13.03 7.36
N PHE A 251 -0.61 -11.85 7.30
CA PHE A 251 -1.31 -11.39 6.10
C PHE A 251 -0.34 -11.15 4.93
N LEU A 252 0.82 -10.54 5.19
CA LEU A 252 1.89 -10.41 4.20
C LEU A 252 2.38 -11.78 3.70
N ALA A 253 2.60 -12.73 4.61
CA ALA A 253 3.01 -14.08 4.25
C ALA A 253 1.92 -14.82 3.46
N PHE A 254 0.65 -14.65 3.82
CA PHE A 254 -0.48 -15.24 3.12
C PHE A 254 -0.60 -14.69 1.71
N LEU A 255 -0.54 -13.36 1.54
CA LEU A 255 -0.53 -12.73 0.22
C LEU A 255 0.65 -13.23 -0.61
N ALA A 256 1.86 -13.30 -0.03
CA ALA A 256 3.06 -13.77 -0.73
C ALA A 256 2.95 -15.23 -1.24
N ALA A 257 2.15 -16.06 -0.57
CA ALA A 257 1.91 -17.46 -0.93
C ALA A 257 0.66 -17.66 -1.82
N ALA A 258 -0.23 -16.67 -1.89
CA ALA A 258 -1.38 -16.68 -2.79
C ALA A 258 -0.98 -16.28 -4.22
N ASP A 259 -1.84 -16.57 -5.19
CA ASP A 259 -1.58 -16.23 -6.60
C ASP A 259 -1.90 -14.75 -6.88
N GLY A 260 -2.95 -14.21 -6.24
CA GLY A 260 -3.24 -12.79 -6.37
C GLY A 260 -4.43 -12.28 -5.56
N ILE A 261 -4.71 -10.98 -5.71
CA ILE A 261 -5.81 -10.28 -5.04
C ILE A 261 -6.65 -9.46 -6.02
N VAL A 262 -7.95 -9.40 -5.76
CA VAL A 262 -8.88 -8.43 -6.34
C VAL A 262 -9.44 -7.55 -5.21
N ALA A 263 -9.28 -6.24 -5.35
CA ALA A 263 -9.73 -5.28 -4.34
C ALA A 263 -9.90 -3.88 -4.93
N GLY A 264 -10.58 -2.99 -4.20
CA GLY A 264 -10.50 -1.55 -4.48
C GLY A 264 -9.09 -1.00 -4.23
N SER A 265 -8.91 0.32 -4.41
CA SER A 265 -7.67 1.06 -4.07
C SER A 265 -7.34 1.07 -2.58
N THR A 266 -7.02 -0.10 -2.00
CA THR A 266 -6.82 -0.32 -0.57
C THR A 266 -5.39 -0.76 -0.28
N GLY A 267 -4.99 -0.69 1.00
CA GLY A 267 -3.69 -1.17 1.45
C GLY A 267 -3.36 -2.60 0.94
N PRO A 268 -4.24 -3.60 1.16
CA PRO A 268 -4.06 -4.96 0.67
C PRO A 268 -3.71 -5.10 -0.82
N LEU A 269 -4.35 -4.31 -1.69
CA LEU A 269 -4.04 -4.30 -3.12
C LEU A 269 -2.57 -3.92 -3.37
N HIS A 270 -2.11 -2.84 -2.73
CA HIS A 270 -0.73 -2.38 -2.85
C HIS A 270 0.27 -3.35 -2.23
N LEU A 271 -0.09 -4.03 -1.13
CA LEU A 271 0.75 -5.06 -0.52
C LEU A 271 1.01 -6.21 -1.49
N ALA A 272 -0.04 -6.77 -2.11
CA ALA A 272 0.10 -7.87 -3.05
C ALA A 272 0.95 -7.48 -4.27
N ALA A 273 0.72 -6.28 -4.82
CA ALA A 273 1.50 -5.75 -5.93
C ALA A 273 3.01 -5.65 -5.58
N ALA A 274 3.32 -5.13 -4.39
CA ALA A 274 4.70 -4.98 -3.92
C ALA A 274 5.36 -6.33 -3.56
N LEU A 275 4.60 -7.35 -3.19
CA LEU A 275 5.05 -8.74 -3.04
C LEU A 275 5.20 -9.46 -4.40
N GLY A 276 4.96 -8.74 -5.50
CA GLY A 276 5.01 -9.28 -6.85
C GLY A 276 3.90 -10.26 -7.16
N ARG A 277 2.79 -10.30 -6.42
CA ARG A 277 1.65 -11.16 -6.75
C ARG A 277 0.77 -10.51 -7.82
N HIS A 278 -0.14 -11.28 -8.42
CA HIS A 278 -1.17 -10.66 -9.24
C HIS A 278 -2.02 -9.73 -8.38
N ALA A 279 -2.22 -8.49 -8.84
CA ALA A 279 -2.97 -7.49 -8.08
C ALA A 279 -3.87 -6.72 -9.05
N LEU A 280 -5.16 -7.03 -9.03
CA LEU A 280 -6.16 -6.38 -9.87
C LEU A 280 -6.96 -5.37 -9.04
N GLY A 281 -6.64 -4.10 -9.25
CA GLY A 281 -7.32 -3.02 -8.56
C GLY A 281 -8.58 -2.54 -9.28
N LEU A 282 -9.65 -2.30 -8.53
CA LEU A 282 -10.92 -1.78 -9.04
C LEU A 282 -11.07 -0.32 -8.67
N TYR A 283 -11.25 0.53 -9.68
CA TYR A 283 -11.21 1.98 -9.49
C TYR A 283 -12.42 2.69 -10.06
N PRO A 284 -12.91 3.75 -9.40
CA PRO A 284 -13.82 4.69 -10.02
C PRO A 284 -13.03 5.72 -10.86
N PRO A 285 -13.62 6.31 -11.92
CA PRO A 285 -12.97 7.31 -12.78
C PRO A 285 -12.93 8.71 -12.12
N ILE A 286 -12.65 8.79 -10.82
CA ILE A 286 -12.64 10.05 -10.05
C ILE A 286 -11.20 10.48 -9.86
N ARG A 287 -10.83 11.67 -10.32
CA ARG A 287 -9.43 12.16 -10.29
C ARG A 287 -8.70 11.95 -8.94
N PRO A 288 -9.30 12.24 -7.76
CA PRO A 288 -8.63 12.01 -6.48
C PRO A 288 -8.33 10.55 -6.16
N MET A 289 -9.06 9.61 -6.77
CA MET A 289 -9.00 8.15 -6.56
C MET A 289 -8.62 7.41 -7.86
N HIS A 290 -8.17 8.10 -8.90
CA HIS A 290 -7.93 7.53 -10.22
C HIS A 290 -6.70 6.61 -10.20
N PRO A 291 -6.66 5.50 -10.96
CA PRO A 291 -5.52 4.58 -11.00
C PRO A 291 -4.23 5.26 -11.50
N GLY A 292 -4.33 6.29 -12.35
CA GLY A 292 -3.15 7.10 -12.72
C GLY A 292 -2.42 7.73 -11.52
N ARG A 293 -3.10 7.91 -10.38
CA ARG A 293 -2.50 8.41 -9.13
C ARG A 293 -2.22 7.32 -8.10
N TRP A 294 -3.09 6.32 -8.02
CA TRP A 294 -3.14 5.33 -6.93
C TRP A 294 -3.11 3.88 -7.42
N GLY A 295 -2.72 3.64 -8.67
CA GLY A 295 -2.61 2.29 -9.22
C GLY A 295 -1.65 1.42 -8.40
N PRO A 296 -1.89 0.10 -8.33
CA PRO A 296 -0.90 -0.79 -7.77
C PRO A 296 0.37 -0.75 -8.62
N LEU A 297 1.53 -0.82 -7.97
CA LEU A 297 2.83 -0.89 -8.65
C LEU A 297 3.49 -2.21 -8.28
N GLY A 298 3.78 -3.02 -9.30
CA GLY A 298 4.36 -4.35 -9.19
C GLY A 298 4.41 -5.05 -10.55
N PRO A 299 5.18 -6.13 -10.70
CA PRO A 299 5.39 -6.81 -11.98
C PRO A 299 4.11 -7.41 -12.59
N ARG A 300 3.10 -7.69 -11.77
CA ARG A 300 1.81 -8.29 -12.14
C ARG A 300 0.62 -7.45 -11.67
N ALA A 301 0.85 -6.14 -11.55
CA ALA A 301 -0.15 -5.20 -11.09
C ALA A 301 -0.97 -4.68 -12.28
N GLU A 302 -2.30 -4.79 -12.16
CA GLU A 302 -3.26 -4.34 -13.14
C GLU A 302 -4.38 -3.55 -12.47
N TYR A 303 -5.16 -2.82 -13.26
CA TYR A 303 -6.35 -2.16 -12.77
C TYR A 303 -7.47 -2.16 -13.80
N LEU A 304 -8.70 -2.09 -13.31
CA LEU A 304 -9.89 -1.83 -14.09
C LEU A 304 -10.55 -0.54 -13.62
N VAL A 305 -10.94 0.26 -14.59
CA VAL A 305 -11.73 1.48 -14.39
C VAL A 305 -12.84 1.47 -15.42
N PHE A 306 -14.08 1.62 -14.95
CA PHE A 306 -15.19 1.82 -15.86
C PHE A 306 -15.21 3.29 -16.26
N ASP A 307 -14.69 3.58 -17.45
CA ASP A 307 -14.75 4.92 -18.02
C ASP A 307 -16.07 5.09 -18.78
N ARG A 308 -16.74 6.22 -18.52
CA ARG A 308 -17.93 6.65 -19.26
C ARG A 308 -17.53 7.87 -20.06
N PRO A 309 -17.22 7.72 -21.37
CA PRO A 309 -16.86 8.84 -22.22
C PRO A 309 -17.89 9.96 -22.09
N ASN A 310 -17.43 11.19 -21.87
CA ASN A 310 -18.23 12.41 -21.73
C ASN A 310 -19.09 12.53 -20.45
N CYS A 311 -19.02 11.60 -19.50
CA CYS A 311 -19.67 11.74 -18.20
C CYS A 311 -18.91 12.73 -17.31
N GLN A 312 -19.59 13.76 -16.80
CA GLN A 312 -19.00 14.76 -15.89
C GLN A 312 -19.47 14.62 -14.43
N ASP A 313 -20.30 13.63 -14.12
CA ASP A 313 -20.90 13.45 -12.79
C ASP A 313 -19.85 13.34 -11.69
N CYS A 314 -18.76 12.62 -11.96
CA CYS A 314 -17.68 12.45 -10.99
C CYS A 314 -16.83 13.73 -10.82
N ARG A 315 -17.01 14.77 -11.66
CA ARG A 315 -16.45 16.13 -11.49
C ARG A 315 -17.41 17.04 -10.70
N THR A 316 -18.72 16.94 -10.93
CA THR A 316 -19.74 17.80 -10.30
C THR A 316 -20.19 17.28 -8.94
N GLN A 317 -20.43 15.97 -8.81
CA GLN A 317 -20.85 15.29 -7.58
C GLN A 317 -20.01 14.01 -7.35
N PRO A 318 -18.71 14.13 -7.00
CA PRO A 318 -17.83 12.99 -6.79
C PRO A 318 -18.34 11.96 -5.77
N ALA A 319 -19.16 12.40 -4.81
CA ALA A 319 -19.75 11.56 -3.78
C ALA A 319 -20.80 10.58 -4.31
N ALA A 320 -21.51 10.94 -5.39
CA ALA A 320 -22.56 10.16 -6.01
C ALA A 320 -22.06 9.24 -7.15
N CYS A 321 -20.76 9.27 -7.46
CA CYS A 321 -20.17 8.50 -8.55
C CYS A 321 -20.27 6.99 -8.27
N THR A 322 -21.10 6.29 -9.06
CA THR A 322 -21.33 4.83 -8.96
C THR A 322 -20.61 4.03 -10.04
N CYS A 323 -19.80 4.65 -10.91
CA CYS A 323 -19.15 3.97 -12.04
C CYS A 323 -18.40 2.69 -11.67
N ILE A 324 -17.76 2.65 -10.50
CA ILE A 324 -17.04 1.45 -10.06
C ILE A 324 -18.00 0.24 -10.00
N ARG A 325 -19.25 0.42 -9.56
CA ARG A 325 -20.25 -0.65 -9.47
C ARG A 325 -20.67 -1.21 -10.83
N ALA A 326 -20.45 -0.44 -11.90
CA ALA A 326 -20.72 -0.86 -13.28
C ALA A 326 -19.60 -1.72 -13.88
N LEU A 327 -18.46 -1.89 -13.18
CA LEU A 327 -17.50 -2.94 -13.53
C LEU A 327 -18.18 -4.30 -13.30
N GLU A 328 -18.47 -5.01 -14.38
CA GLU A 328 -19.13 -6.31 -14.31
C GLU A 328 -18.20 -7.37 -13.70
N ALA A 329 -18.75 -8.18 -12.80
CA ALA A 329 -18.01 -9.29 -12.20
C ALA A 329 -17.47 -10.28 -13.25
N ALA A 330 -18.15 -10.43 -14.40
CA ALA A 330 -17.68 -11.25 -15.51
C ALA A 330 -16.41 -10.72 -16.16
N ALA A 331 -16.31 -9.39 -16.35
CA ALA A 331 -15.10 -8.77 -16.89
C ALA A 331 -13.91 -8.90 -15.91
N VAL A 332 -14.18 -8.77 -14.61
CA VAL A 332 -13.17 -8.99 -13.57
C VAL A 332 -12.74 -10.45 -13.53
N ALA A 333 -13.68 -11.39 -13.57
CA ALA A 333 -13.40 -12.83 -13.60
C ALA A 333 -12.57 -13.24 -14.81
N ALA A 334 -12.91 -12.75 -16.01
CA ALA A 334 -12.14 -12.99 -17.22
C ALA A 334 -10.69 -12.53 -17.08
N ARG A 335 -10.45 -11.42 -16.36
CA ARG A 335 -9.10 -10.93 -16.13
C ARG A 335 -8.30 -11.77 -15.15
N VAL A 336 -8.95 -12.26 -14.09
CA VAL A 336 -8.35 -13.20 -13.13
C VAL A 336 -8.06 -14.56 -13.77
N GLN A 337 -8.94 -15.06 -14.65
CA GLN A 337 -8.75 -16.34 -15.35
C GLN A 337 -7.58 -16.32 -16.34
N ALA A 338 -7.12 -15.15 -16.76
CA ALA A 338 -5.92 -15.00 -17.56
C ALA A 338 -4.62 -15.09 -16.73
N TRP A 339 -4.71 -15.11 -15.40
CA TRP A 339 -3.55 -15.24 -14.54
C TRP A 339 -2.93 -16.63 -14.62
N GLN A 340 -1.61 -16.67 -14.61
CA GLN A 340 -0.86 -17.89 -14.43
C GLN A 340 -0.59 -18.12 -12.93
N PRO A 341 -0.71 -19.37 -12.41
CA PRO A 341 -0.34 -19.68 -11.04
C PRO A 341 1.10 -19.26 -10.76
N ILE A 342 1.35 -18.69 -9.58
CA ILE A 342 2.68 -18.29 -9.16
C ILE A 342 3.24 -19.35 -8.21
N VAL A 343 4.45 -19.82 -8.49
CA VAL A 343 5.15 -20.76 -7.60
C VAL A 343 5.62 -20.01 -6.35
N PRO A 344 5.33 -20.53 -5.14
CA PRO A 344 5.83 -19.93 -3.90
C PRO A 344 7.37 -19.85 -3.95
N GLY A 345 7.92 -18.64 -3.78
CA GLY A 345 9.37 -18.38 -3.82
C GLY A 345 9.88 -17.64 -5.06
N GLU A 346 9.08 -17.53 -6.13
CA GLU A 346 9.37 -16.65 -7.27
C GLU A 346 8.80 -15.25 -7.01
N GLY A 347 9.59 -14.35 -6.41
CA GLY A 347 9.15 -13.00 -6.03
C GLY A 347 10.28 -12.01 -5.84
#